data_AF-A0A524KGV9-F1
#
_entry.id   AF-A0A524KGV9-F1
#
_cell.length_a   1.000
_cell.length_b   1.000
_cell.length_c   1.000
_cell.angle_alpha   90.00
_cell.angle_beta   90.00
_cell.angle_gamma   90.00
#
_symmetry.space_group_name_H-M   'P 1'
#
loop_
_entity.id
_entity.type
_entity.pdbx_description
1 polymer ?
#
loop_
_entity_poly.entity_id
_entity_poly.type
_entity_poly.pdbx_seq_one_letter_code
_entity_poly.pdbx_strand_id
1 'polypeptide(L)'
;RKMAQTAKASGKKFMMHFNSRFSPEAQVLKEYAESGILGDVYYARTVWNRRRGVPGLGGWFTTKKLSGGGPLIDLGVHRLDLALWLMGNPAAISVSGFCHNKLALSLSARLGRTMDVEDFSAGFVRLDNGAVLSLEASWATNTEKAEDMSTAILGTKGSLFHCNSGDGYRMEAKVVAERLGNVEVVTPKDYVPRYANAQQHFVDCIIDGKEPLATAEHGVRVMEILDALYESAEKGREVTGHSQEL
;
A
#
# COMPACT_ATOMS: atom_id res chain seq x y z
N ARG A 1 15.58 -3.00 7.37
CA ARG A 1 16.39 -4.19 7.72
C ARG A 1 16.94 -4.16 9.15
N LYS A 2 17.80 -3.20 9.53
CA LYS A 2 18.39 -3.12 10.89
C LYS A 2 17.36 -3.24 12.03
N MET A 3 16.24 -2.52 11.95
CA MET A 3 15.17 -2.60 12.97
C MET A 3 14.56 -4.00 13.09
N ALA A 4 14.33 -4.70 11.98
CA ALA A 4 13.82 -6.08 11.97
C ALA A 4 14.82 -7.06 12.62
N GLN A 5 16.10 -6.94 12.25
CA GLN A 5 17.17 -7.76 12.83
C GLN A 5 17.32 -7.51 14.34
N THR A 6 17.22 -6.25 14.79
CA THR A 6 17.25 -5.92 16.22
C THR A 6 16.02 -6.46 16.96
N ALA A 7 14.82 -6.38 16.37
CA ALA A 7 13.62 -6.97 16.95
C ALA A 7 13.79 -8.49 17.16
N LYS A 8 14.23 -9.20 16.11
CA LYS A 8 14.53 -10.64 16.16
C LYS A 8 15.58 -10.98 17.23
N ALA A 9 16.70 -10.25 17.26
CA ALA A 9 17.78 -10.51 18.21
C ALA A 9 17.40 -10.21 19.67
N SER A 10 16.52 -9.24 19.90
CA SER A 10 16.07 -8.84 21.24
C SER A 10 14.93 -9.71 21.79
N GLY A 11 14.29 -10.53 20.96
CA GLY A 11 13.09 -11.28 21.31
C GLY A 11 11.88 -10.39 21.64
N LYS A 12 11.93 -9.09 21.31
CA LYS A 12 10.84 -8.15 21.55
C LYS A 12 9.87 -8.13 20.38
N LYS A 13 8.58 -7.91 20.69
CA LYS A 13 7.55 -7.74 19.67
C LYS A 13 7.78 -6.43 18.91
N PHE A 14 7.70 -6.51 17.58
CA PHE A 14 7.77 -5.37 16.68
C PHE A 14 6.57 -5.43 15.75
N MET A 15 5.88 -4.31 15.58
CA MET A 15 4.78 -4.21 14.65
C MET A 15 4.88 -2.92 13.85
N MET A 16 4.83 -3.03 12.53
CA MET A 16 4.60 -1.88 11.66
C MET A 16 3.16 -1.42 11.82
N HIS A 17 2.93 -0.11 11.95
CA HIS A 17 1.59 0.43 12.06
C HIS A 17 0.91 0.57 10.68
N PHE A 18 0.69 -0.57 10.00
CA PHE A 18 -0.09 -0.65 8.77
C PHE A 18 -1.59 -0.59 9.06
N ASN A 19 -2.06 0.60 9.42
CA ASN A 19 -3.42 0.88 9.87
C ASN A 19 -4.51 0.38 8.90
N SER A 20 -4.27 0.38 7.59
CA SER A 20 -5.24 -0.11 6.60
C SER A 20 -5.62 -1.57 6.80
N ARG A 21 -4.72 -2.43 7.31
CA ARG A 21 -5.03 -3.83 7.62
C ARG A 21 -6.05 -3.99 8.74
N PHE A 22 -6.24 -2.94 9.55
CA PHE A 22 -7.14 -2.93 10.69
C PHE A 22 -8.48 -2.25 10.39
N SER A 23 -8.72 -1.75 9.16
CA SER A 23 -10.07 -1.32 8.80
C SER A 23 -11.00 -2.54 8.71
N PRO A 24 -12.27 -2.44 9.16
CA PRO A 24 -13.20 -3.56 9.09
C PRO A 24 -13.39 -4.09 7.66
N GLU A 25 -13.37 -3.20 6.66
CA GLU A 25 -13.48 -3.54 5.25
C GLU A 25 -12.29 -4.39 4.79
N ALA A 26 -11.07 -3.99 5.13
CA ALA A 26 -9.87 -4.73 4.74
C ALA A 26 -9.80 -6.10 5.43
N GLN A 27 -10.21 -6.19 6.70
CA GLN A 27 -10.24 -7.46 7.43
C GLN A 27 -11.23 -8.46 6.80
N VAL A 28 -12.43 -8.01 6.43
CA VAL A 28 -13.39 -8.89 5.73
C VAL A 28 -12.87 -9.29 4.35
N LEU A 29 -12.28 -8.37 3.59
CA LEU A 29 -11.67 -8.70 2.31
C LEU A 29 -10.53 -9.72 2.45
N LYS A 30 -9.76 -9.66 3.55
CA LYS A 30 -8.73 -10.64 3.84
C LYS A 30 -9.31 -12.03 4.07
N GLU A 31 -10.43 -12.14 4.78
CA GLU A 31 -11.12 -13.43 4.98
C GLU A 31 -11.60 -14.02 3.65
N TYR A 32 -12.14 -13.18 2.76
CA TYR A 32 -12.47 -13.61 1.40
C TYR A 32 -11.23 -14.07 0.62
N ALA A 33 -10.12 -13.34 0.67
CA ALA A 33 -8.87 -13.74 0.03
C ALA A 33 -8.40 -15.13 0.52
N GLU A 34 -8.44 -15.35 1.84
CA GLU A 34 -8.01 -16.60 2.48
C GLU A 34 -8.96 -17.78 2.20
N SER A 35 -10.23 -17.51 1.88
CA SER A 35 -11.21 -18.55 1.53
C SER A 35 -10.94 -19.25 0.19
N GLY A 36 -10.03 -18.72 -0.63
CA GLY A 36 -9.73 -19.26 -1.96
C GLY A 36 -10.71 -18.80 -3.06
N ILE A 37 -11.63 -17.90 -2.76
CA ILE A 37 -12.66 -17.41 -3.71
C ILE A 37 -12.07 -16.71 -4.94
N LEU A 38 -10.83 -16.22 -4.85
CA LEU A 38 -10.14 -15.55 -5.96
C LEU A 38 -9.53 -16.53 -6.96
N GLY A 39 -9.31 -17.79 -6.59
CA GLY A 39 -8.42 -18.67 -7.34
C GLY A 39 -7.00 -18.10 -7.36
N ASP A 40 -6.36 -18.14 -8.53
CA ASP A 40 -5.00 -17.63 -8.70
C ASP A 40 -5.05 -16.12 -8.94
N VAL A 41 -4.40 -15.35 -8.06
CA VAL A 41 -4.29 -13.91 -8.21
C VAL A 41 -3.25 -13.58 -9.29
N TYR A 42 -3.65 -12.85 -10.32
CA TYR A 42 -2.78 -12.50 -11.45
C TYR A 42 -2.50 -10.99 -11.57
N TYR A 43 -3.32 -10.14 -10.94
CA TYR A 43 -3.14 -8.70 -11.03
C TYR A 43 -3.63 -7.95 -9.79
N ALA A 44 -2.96 -6.84 -9.48
CA ALA A 44 -3.43 -5.86 -8.52
C ALA A 44 -3.27 -4.43 -9.05
N ARG A 45 -4.21 -3.56 -8.68
CA ARG A 45 -4.11 -2.12 -8.91
C ARG A 45 -4.39 -1.38 -7.63
N THR A 46 -3.48 -0.50 -7.23
CA THR A 46 -3.63 0.25 -5.99
C THR A 46 -3.25 1.72 -6.22
N VAL A 47 -4.11 2.63 -5.77
CA VAL A 47 -4.05 4.06 -6.07
C VAL A 47 -4.33 4.84 -4.79
N TRP A 48 -3.52 5.88 -4.55
CA TRP A 48 -3.86 6.95 -3.63
C TRP A 48 -3.47 8.31 -4.18
N ASN A 49 -4.43 9.04 -4.74
CA ASN A 49 -4.22 10.34 -5.35
C ASN A 49 -5.06 11.43 -4.71
N ARG A 50 -4.44 12.60 -4.53
CA ARG A 50 -5.13 13.84 -4.19
C ARG A 50 -5.13 14.79 -5.36
N ARG A 51 -6.25 15.51 -5.56
CA ARG A 51 -6.33 16.56 -6.58
C ARG A 51 -5.31 17.67 -6.28
N ARG A 52 -5.37 18.27 -5.09
CA ARG A 52 -4.42 19.30 -4.65
C ARG A 52 -4.30 19.27 -3.13
N GLY A 53 -3.41 18.43 -2.61
CA GLY A 53 -3.28 18.20 -1.17
C GLY A 53 -1.85 17.87 -0.76
N VAL A 54 -0.91 18.76 -1.09
CA VAL A 54 0.49 18.65 -0.64
C VAL A 54 0.56 18.96 0.85
N PRO A 55 0.89 17.98 1.70
CA PRO A 55 0.91 18.16 3.14
C PRO A 55 2.09 19.04 3.56
N GLY A 56 1.81 20.07 4.37
CA GLY A 56 2.86 20.87 5.02
C GLY A 56 3.87 21.49 4.04
N LEU A 57 3.43 21.98 2.88
CA LEU A 57 4.29 22.53 1.83
C LEU A 57 5.29 23.57 2.37
N GLY A 58 6.59 23.33 2.13
CA GLY A 58 7.67 24.14 2.67
C GLY A 58 8.18 23.70 4.04
N GLY A 59 7.61 22.65 4.62
CA GLY A 59 8.01 22.05 5.89
C GLY A 59 8.76 20.73 5.72
N TRP A 60 8.84 19.97 6.83
CA TRP A 60 9.61 18.71 6.85
C TRP A 60 9.09 17.65 5.89
N PHE A 61 7.78 17.64 5.63
CA PHE A 61 7.13 16.64 4.78
C PHE A 61 7.49 16.77 3.30
N THR A 62 7.84 17.98 2.86
CA THR A 62 8.32 18.24 1.50
C THR A 62 9.85 18.33 1.43
N THR A 63 10.54 17.87 2.48
CA THR A 63 12.01 17.88 2.59
C THR A 63 12.54 16.44 2.61
N LYS A 64 13.14 15.98 1.51
CA LYS A 64 13.57 14.60 1.26
C LYS A 64 14.49 14.06 2.34
N LYS A 65 15.41 14.88 2.86
CA LYS A 65 16.31 14.48 3.95
C LYS A 65 15.57 14.07 5.24
N LEU A 66 14.36 14.59 5.45
CA LEU A 66 13.53 14.34 6.64
C LEU A 66 12.42 13.31 6.35
N SER A 67 11.76 13.40 5.20
CA SER A 67 10.64 12.52 4.85
C SER A 67 11.06 11.24 4.12
N GLY A 68 12.25 11.20 3.50
CA GLY A 68 12.71 10.12 2.64
C GLY A 68 12.15 10.18 1.21
N GLY A 69 10.99 10.78 1.01
CA GLY A 69 10.30 10.87 -0.27
C GLY A 69 8.99 11.65 -0.19
N GLY A 70 8.25 11.68 -1.29
CA GLY A 70 6.98 12.38 -1.42
C GLY A 70 5.77 11.45 -1.23
N PRO A 71 4.72 11.54 -2.07
CA PRO A 71 3.50 10.74 -1.93
C PRO A 71 3.76 9.23 -2.00
N LEU A 72 4.86 8.77 -2.60
CA LEU A 72 5.16 7.34 -2.64
C LEU A 72 5.41 6.79 -1.22
N ILE A 73 6.16 7.53 -0.40
CA ILE A 73 6.45 7.16 1.00
C ILE A 73 5.27 7.48 1.91
N ASP A 74 4.54 8.56 1.66
CA ASP A 74 3.39 8.98 2.47
C ASP A 74 2.13 8.14 2.21
N LEU A 75 1.67 8.08 0.96
CA LEU A 75 0.39 7.49 0.58
C LEU A 75 0.56 6.09 -0.03
N GLY A 76 1.54 5.95 -0.91
CA GLY A 76 1.81 4.72 -1.64
C GLY A 76 2.09 3.54 -0.71
N VAL A 77 2.81 3.77 0.40
CA VAL A 77 3.14 2.75 1.40
C VAL A 77 1.90 2.01 1.93
N HIS A 78 0.82 2.72 2.24
CA HIS A 78 -0.40 2.14 2.80
C HIS A 78 -1.13 1.26 1.79
N ARG A 79 -1.18 1.73 0.53
CA ARG A 79 -1.88 1.05 -0.56
C ARG A 79 -1.12 -0.14 -1.12
N LEU A 80 0.21 -0.04 -1.14
CA LEU A 80 1.11 -1.14 -1.48
C LEU A 80 1.02 -2.24 -0.42
N ASP A 81 1.11 -1.87 0.87
CA ASP A 81 0.98 -2.80 1.98
C ASP A 81 -0.34 -3.59 1.92
N LEU A 82 -1.46 -2.87 1.79
CA LEU A 82 -2.78 -3.49 1.75
C LEU A 82 -2.90 -4.47 0.58
N ALA A 83 -2.41 -4.08 -0.60
CA ALA A 83 -2.44 -4.95 -1.78
C ALA A 83 -1.62 -6.22 -1.55
N LEU A 84 -0.37 -6.10 -1.12
CA LEU A 84 0.49 -7.25 -0.84
C LEU A 84 -0.14 -8.16 0.22
N TRP A 85 -0.69 -7.60 1.30
CA TRP A 85 -1.32 -8.38 2.36
C TRP A 85 -2.54 -9.19 1.87
N LEU A 86 -3.40 -8.57 1.06
CA LEU A 86 -4.55 -9.25 0.45
C LEU A 86 -4.11 -10.33 -0.55
N MET A 87 -2.97 -10.15 -1.23
CA MET A 87 -2.39 -11.12 -2.17
C MET A 87 -1.63 -12.27 -1.50
N GLY A 88 -1.46 -12.26 -0.17
CA GLY A 88 -0.68 -13.28 0.56
C GLY A 88 0.81 -12.95 0.73
N ASN A 89 1.20 -11.69 0.53
CA ASN A 89 2.57 -11.14 0.62
C ASN A 89 3.60 -11.80 -0.32
N PRO A 90 3.31 -11.96 -1.62
CA PRO A 90 4.29 -12.44 -2.59
C PRO A 90 5.51 -11.50 -2.66
N ALA A 91 6.70 -12.04 -2.96
CA ALA A 91 7.92 -11.25 -3.06
C ALA A 91 8.02 -10.55 -4.43
N ALA A 92 8.65 -9.37 -4.46
CA ALA A 92 8.95 -8.68 -5.70
C ALA A 92 10.16 -9.31 -6.42
N ILE A 93 10.02 -9.54 -7.73
CA ILE A 93 11.07 -9.99 -8.64
C ILE A 93 11.74 -8.78 -9.32
N SER A 94 10.91 -7.90 -9.90
CA SER A 94 11.36 -6.72 -10.63
C SER A 94 10.40 -5.55 -10.44
N VAL A 95 10.93 -4.35 -10.60
CA VAL A 95 10.20 -3.10 -10.36
C VAL A 95 10.53 -2.08 -11.46
N SER A 96 9.49 -1.48 -12.03
CA SER A 96 9.59 -0.33 -12.95
C SER A 96 8.87 0.86 -12.34
N GLY A 97 9.57 1.97 -12.10
CA GLY A 97 9.05 3.12 -11.37
C GLY A 97 9.24 4.44 -12.10
N PHE A 98 8.38 5.40 -11.77
CA PHE A 98 8.37 6.76 -12.29
C PHE A 98 8.09 7.74 -11.14
N CYS A 99 8.84 8.85 -11.08
CA CYS A 99 8.63 9.94 -10.14
C CYS A 99 8.59 11.28 -10.89
N HIS A 100 7.64 12.13 -10.54
CA HIS A 100 7.40 13.42 -11.17
C HIS A 100 7.09 14.48 -10.11
N ASN A 101 7.41 15.74 -10.42
CA ASN A 101 7.18 16.91 -9.55
C ASN A 101 6.55 18.07 -10.34
N LYS A 102 5.57 17.77 -11.22
CA LYS A 102 5.13 18.71 -12.27
C LYS A 102 4.22 19.82 -11.77
N LEU A 103 3.52 19.62 -10.66
CA LEU A 103 2.45 20.47 -10.16
C LEU A 103 2.81 21.18 -8.85
N ALA A 104 3.34 20.45 -7.87
CA ALA A 104 3.67 20.97 -6.55
C ALA A 104 4.94 21.82 -6.58
N LEU A 105 5.94 21.49 -7.40
CA LEU A 105 7.18 22.26 -7.49
C LEU A 105 6.91 23.69 -7.97
N SER A 106 6.09 23.84 -9.00
CA SER A 106 5.71 25.16 -9.54
C SER A 106 4.85 25.96 -8.56
N LEU A 107 3.99 25.30 -7.77
CA LEU A 107 3.26 25.93 -6.67
C LEU A 107 4.21 26.38 -5.55
N SER A 108 5.14 25.51 -5.15
CA SER A 108 6.14 25.79 -4.12
C SER A 108 6.96 27.03 -4.45
N ALA A 109 7.48 27.10 -5.69
CA ALA A 109 8.26 28.24 -6.16
C ALA A 109 7.47 29.56 -6.12
N ARG A 110 6.21 29.56 -6.59
CA ARG A 110 5.34 30.75 -6.56
C ARG A 110 5.03 31.23 -5.14
N LEU A 111 5.00 30.32 -4.17
CA LEU A 111 4.75 30.63 -2.76
C LEU A 111 6.02 30.90 -1.95
N GLY A 112 7.20 30.87 -2.57
CA GLY A 112 8.48 31.00 -1.87
C GLY A 112 8.74 29.88 -0.85
N ARG A 113 8.25 28.67 -1.15
CA ARG A 113 8.40 27.47 -0.32
C ARG A 113 9.41 26.50 -0.94
N THR A 114 10.03 25.67 -0.10
CA THR A 114 10.99 24.65 -0.53
C THR A 114 10.34 23.27 -0.63
N MET A 115 10.63 22.55 -1.71
CA MET A 115 10.23 21.17 -1.92
C MET A 115 11.27 20.47 -2.81
N ASP A 116 11.79 19.33 -2.35
CA ASP A 116 12.80 18.51 -3.07
C ASP A 116 12.40 17.03 -3.19
N VAL A 117 11.11 16.74 -3.03
CA VAL A 117 10.48 15.42 -3.24
C VAL A 117 9.57 15.43 -4.47
N GLU A 118 9.14 14.25 -4.90
CA GLU A 118 8.15 14.08 -5.97
C GLU A 118 6.74 14.50 -5.51
N ASP A 119 5.86 14.82 -6.46
CA ASP A 119 4.44 15.09 -6.21
C ASP A 119 3.50 14.03 -6.82
N PHE A 120 4.06 13.18 -7.66
CA PHE A 120 3.41 12.06 -8.31
C PHE A 120 4.42 10.93 -8.49
N SER A 121 3.95 9.70 -8.25
CA SER A 121 4.70 8.48 -8.51
C SER A 121 3.78 7.41 -9.09
N ALA A 122 4.33 6.57 -9.96
CA ALA A 122 3.65 5.39 -10.47
C ALA A 122 4.64 4.28 -10.77
N GLY A 123 4.17 3.03 -10.82
CA GLY A 123 5.02 1.92 -11.22
C GLY A 123 4.33 0.58 -11.27
N PHE A 124 5.11 -0.42 -11.71
CA PHE A 124 4.73 -1.81 -11.82
C PHE A 124 5.71 -2.69 -11.06
N VAL A 125 5.20 -3.72 -10.40
CA VAL A 125 5.96 -4.72 -9.65
C VAL A 125 5.59 -6.10 -10.17
N ARG A 126 6.58 -6.87 -10.61
CA ARG A 126 6.41 -8.31 -10.91
C ARG A 126 6.64 -9.10 -9.63
N LEU A 127 5.76 -10.04 -9.35
CA LEU A 127 5.75 -10.80 -8.11
C LEU A 127 6.11 -12.28 -8.36
N ASP A 128 6.62 -12.96 -7.33
CA ASP A 128 7.08 -14.35 -7.39
C ASP A 128 5.98 -15.39 -7.64
N ASN A 129 4.73 -15.02 -7.37
CA ASN A 129 3.54 -15.80 -7.73
C ASN A 129 3.08 -15.56 -9.19
N GLY A 130 3.83 -14.81 -9.99
CA GLY A 130 3.50 -14.48 -11.38
C GLY A 130 2.55 -13.29 -11.54
N ALA A 131 2.02 -12.73 -10.45
CA ALA A 131 1.14 -11.56 -10.51
C ALA A 131 1.91 -10.27 -10.85
N VAL A 132 1.17 -9.29 -11.36
CA VAL A 132 1.67 -7.92 -11.54
C VAL A 132 0.86 -6.96 -10.67
N LEU A 133 1.56 -6.11 -9.91
CA LEU A 133 0.96 -5.04 -9.13
C LEU A 133 1.26 -3.69 -9.80
N SER A 134 0.24 -2.86 -9.97
CA SER A 134 0.37 -1.45 -10.36
C SER A 134 0.10 -0.55 -9.16
N LEU A 135 0.98 0.43 -8.95
CA LEU A 135 0.89 1.42 -7.89
C LEU A 135 0.89 2.83 -8.47
N GLU A 136 0.02 3.68 -7.94
CA GLU A 136 0.01 5.12 -8.21
C GLU A 136 -0.18 5.88 -6.90
N ALA A 137 0.63 6.89 -6.65
CA ALA A 137 0.49 7.75 -5.49
C ALA A 137 0.81 9.22 -5.83
N SER A 138 -0.08 10.13 -5.46
CA SER A 138 0.05 11.55 -5.80
C SER A 138 -0.53 12.48 -4.75
N TRP A 139 0.15 13.60 -4.50
CA TRP A 139 -0.39 14.72 -3.75
C TRP A 139 -1.09 15.77 -4.63
N ALA A 140 -0.80 15.76 -5.94
CA ALA A 140 -1.32 16.74 -6.85
C ALA A 140 -1.61 16.12 -8.23
N THR A 141 -2.86 16.16 -8.63
CA THR A 141 -3.36 15.74 -9.95
C THR A 141 -4.43 16.73 -10.44
N ASN A 142 -4.81 16.64 -11.71
CA ASN A 142 -5.98 17.35 -12.24
C ASN A 142 -7.13 16.36 -12.47
N THR A 143 -7.52 15.65 -11.42
CA THR A 143 -8.58 14.63 -11.47
C THR A 143 -9.91 15.13 -10.91
N GLU A 144 -11.00 14.48 -11.34
CA GLU A 144 -12.35 14.75 -10.86
C GLU A 144 -12.50 14.47 -9.36
N LYS A 145 -11.89 13.42 -8.81
CA LYS A 145 -11.92 13.15 -7.37
C LYS A 145 -10.92 14.03 -6.63
N ALA A 146 -11.33 14.59 -5.49
CA ALA A 146 -10.43 15.28 -4.57
C ALA A 146 -9.52 14.29 -3.85
N GLU A 147 -10.05 13.10 -3.56
CA GLU A 147 -9.36 12.00 -2.88
C GLU A 147 -9.74 10.67 -3.57
N ASP A 148 -8.79 10.03 -4.25
CA ASP A 148 -8.99 8.76 -4.96
C ASP A 148 -8.15 7.67 -4.32
N MET A 149 -8.83 6.76 -3.64
CA MET A 149 -8.23 5.80 -2.74
C MET A 149 -8.80 4.43 -3.11
N SER A 150 -8.04 3.60 -3.81
CA SER A 150 -8.55 2.30 -4.28
C SER A 150 -7.49 1.21 -4.30
N THR A 151 -7.92 -0.02 -4.04
CA THR A 151 -7.11 -1.23 -4.15
C THR A 151 -7.99 -2.33 -4.73
N ALA A 152 -7.62 -2.87 -5.88
CA ALA A 152 -8.31 -3.95 -6.56
C ALA A 152 -7.38 -5.14 -6.72
N ILE A 153 -7.84 -6.33 -6.33
CA ILE A 153 -7.12 -7.61 -6.49
C ILE A 153 -7.93 -8.47 -7.43
N LEU A 154 -7.32 -8.94 -8.52
CA LEU A 154 -7.97 -9.75 -9.55
C LEU A 154 -7.37 -11.15 -9.54
N GLY A 155 -8.24 -12.14 -9.37
CA GLY A 155 -7.91 -13.55 -9.52
C GLY A 155 -8.76 -14.24 -10.58
N THR A 156 -8.44 -15.49 -10.86
CA THR A 156 -9.08 -16.30 -11.91
C THR A 156 -10.55 -16.62 -11.64
N LYS A 157 -10.99 -16.58 -10.37
CA LYS A 157 -12.36 -16.91 -9.94
C LYS A 157 -13.10 -15.76 -9.25
N GLY A 158 -12.42 -14.63 -9.02
CA GLY A 158 -13.02 -13.52 -8.31
C GLY A 158 -12.11 -12.31 -8.21
N SER A 159 -12.64 -11.25 -7.61
CA SER A 159 -11.87 -10.04 -7.31
C SER A 159 -12.32 -9.37 -6.02
N LEU A 160 -11.41 -8.60 -5.42
CA LEU A 160 -11.63 -7.80 -4.22
C LEU A 160 -11.43 -6.33 -4.57
N PHE A 161 -12.27 -5.46 -4.01
CA PHE A 161 -12.15 -4.02 -4.15
C PHE A 161 -12.26 -3.36 -2.78
N HIS A 162 -11.26 -2.56 -2.44
CA HIS A 162 -11.22 -1.71 -1.26
C HIS A 162 -11.07 -0.26 -1.71
N CYS A 163 -12.13 0.55 -1.62
CA CYS A 163 -12.10 1.94 -2.08
C CYS A 163 -12.74 2.91 -1.11
N ASN A 164 -12.37 4.19 -1.19
CA ASN A 164 -13.06 5.21 -0.44
C ASN A 164 -14.43 5.57 -1.06
N SER A 165 -15.35 5.98 -0.20
CA SER A 165 -16.68 6.46 -0.56
C SER A 165 -16.63 7.96 -0.84
N GLY A 166 -16.92 8.37 -2.08
CA GLY A 166 -16.79 9.76 -2.52
C GLY A 166 -15.36 10.27 -2.37
N ASP A 167 -15.20 11.49 -1.84
CA ASP A 167 -13.91 12.12 -1.53
C ASP A 167 -13.51 11.96 -0.04
N GLY A 168 -14.23 11.11 0.70
CA GLY A 168 -14.02 10.92 2.13
C GLY A 168 -13.00 9.81 2.45
N TYR A 169 -12.85 9.52 3.74
CA TYR A 169 -12.00 8.45 4.27
C TYR A 169 -12.80 7.23 4.74
N ARG A 170 -14.12 7.23 4.55
CA ARG A 170 -14.95 6.03 4.76
C ARG A 170 -14.64 5.04 3.65
N MET A 171 -14.25 3.82 4.00
CA MET A 171 -13.92 2.77 3.05
C MET A 171 -15.14 1.91 2.72
N GLU A 172 -15.05 1.21 1.59
CA GLU A 172 -16.03 0.24 1.11
C GLU A 172 -15.29 -1.01 0.64
N ALA A 173 -15.85 -2.18 0.96
CA ALA A 173 -15.45 -3.45 0.40
C ALA A 173 -16.47 -3.91 -0.66
N LYS A 174 -15.96 -4.44 -1.77
CA LYS A 174 -16.76 -5.21 -2.74
C LYS A 174 -16.00 -6.47 -3.13
N VAL A 175 -16.74 -7.55 -3.29
CA VAL A 175 -16.22 -8.85 -3.73
C VAL A 175 -16.98 -9.24 -4.97
N VAL A 176 -16.27 -9.66 -6.00
CA VAL A 176 -16.86 -10.32 -7.16
C VAL A 176 -16.43 -11.78 -7.11
N ALA A 177 -17.37 -12.69 -7.23
CA ALA A 177 -17.09 -14.12 -7.19
C ALA A 177 -17.82 -14.83 -8.33
N GLU A 178 -17.11 -15.74 -8.97
CA GLU A 178 -17.70 -16.72 -9.88
C GLU A 178 -18.20 -17.92 -9.05
N ARG A 179 -19.47 -18.28 -9.26
CA ARG A 179 -20.12 -19.44 -8.65
C ARG A 179 -20.96 -20.17 -9.70
N LEU A 180 -20.52 -21.37 -10.09
CA LEU A 180 -21.25 -22.27 -11.00
C LEU A 180 -21.61 -21.62 -12.35
N GLY A 181 -20.71 -20.84 -12.91
CA GLY A 181 -20.85 -20.09 -14.17
C GLY A 181 -21.48 -18.71 -14.02
N ASN A 182 -21.92 -18.30 -12.83
CA ASN A 182 -22.52 -16.99 -12.58
C ASN A 182 -21.56 -16.07 -11.84
N VAL A 183 -21.53 -14.81 -12.24
CA VAL A 183 -20.73 -13.77 -11.57
C VAL A 183 -21.64 -12.99 -10.62
N GLU A 184 -21.34 -13.05 -9.33
CA GLU A 184 -22.05 -12.34 -8.28
C GLU A 184 -21.19 -11.19 -7.74
N VAL A 185 -21.84 -10.05 -7.45
CA VAL A 185 -21.23 -8.94 -6.74
C VAL A 185 -21.78 -8.90 -5.32
N VAL A 186 -20.90 -9.09 -4.35
CA VAL A 186 -21.20 -9.04 -2.92
C VAL A 186 -20.63 -7.76 -2.35
N THR A 187 -21.49 -6.97 -1.71
CA THR A 187 -21.07 -5.86 -0.85
C THR A 187 -21.26 -6.31 0.59
N PRO A 188 -20.19 -6.73 1.30
CA PRO A 188 -20.32 -7.14 2.69
C PRO A 188 -20.95 -6.03 3.51
N LYS A 189 -21.92 -6.40 4.35
CA LYS A 189 -22.55 -5.51 5.33
C LYS A 189 -22.12 -5.95 6.73
N ASP A 190 -22.24 -5.03 7.69
CA ASP A 190 -22.03 -5.32 9.11
C ASP A 190 -20.65 -5.95 9.38
N TYR A 191 -19.59 -5.23 8.99
CA TYR A 191 -18.21 -5.68 9.20
C TYR A 191 -17.96 -5.96 10.69
N VAL A 192 -17.76 -7.23 11.04
CA VAL A 192 -17.29 -7.63 12.37
C VAL A 192 -15.78 -7.84 12.26
N PRO A 193 -14.96 -6.83 12.62
CA PRO A 193 -13.52 -6.95 12.48
C PRO A 193 -12.98 -8.00 13.45
N ARG A 194 -12.05 -8.85 12.98
CA ARG A 194 -11.30 -9.79 13.82
C ARG A 194 -10.46 -9.06 14.87
N TYR A 195 -9.93 -7.90 14.53
CA TYR A 195 -9.12 -7.03 15.37
C TYR A 195 -9.76 -5.66 15.50
N ALA A 196 -9.98 -5.18 16.73
CA ALA A 196 -10.65 -3.91 16.96
C ALA A 196 -9.86 -2.71 16.39
N ASN A 197 -8.55 -2.66 16.63
CA ASN A 197 -7.62 -1.67 16.09
C ASN A 197 -6.17 -2.16 16.27
N ALA A 198 -5.22 -1.46 15.65
CA ALA A 198 -3.81 -1.83 15.68
C ALA A 198 -3.20 -1.79 17.09
N GLN A 199 -3.58 -0.80 17.89
CA GLN A 199 -3.03 -0.59 19.24
C GLN A 199 -3.42 -1.75 20.16
N GLN A 200 -4.71 -2.10 20.18
CA GLN A 200 -5.22 -3.23 20.96
C GLN A 200 -4.58 -4.54 20.48
N HIS A 201 -4.52 -4.77 19.16
CA HIS A 201 -3.87 -5.96 18.61
C HIS A 201 -2.42 -6.11 19.06
N PHE A 202 -1.67 -5.01 19.08
CA PHE A 202 -0.28 -5.03 19.52
C PHE A 202 -0.15 -5.36 21.01
N VAL A 203 -1.02 -4.79 21.85
CA VAL A 203 -1.10 -5.11 23.28
C VAL A 203 -1.43 -6.58 23.48
N ASP A 204 -2.42 -7.10 22.78
CA ASP A 204 -2.83 -8.52 22.84
C ASP A 204 -1.67 -9.44 22.42
N CYS A 205 -0.89 -9.07 21.40
CA CYS A 205 0.29 -9.83 20.99
C CYS A 205 1.40 -9.86 22.04
N ILE A 206 1.54 -8.79 22.83
CA ILE A 206 2.49 -8.74 23.95
C ILE A 206 2.01 -9.63 25.09
N ILE A 207 0.73 -9.55 25.45
CA ILE A 207 0.13 -10.30 26.56
C ILE A 207 0.09 -11.80 26.24
N ASP A 208 -0.40 -12.16 25.06
CA ASP A 208 -0.63 -13.55 24.64
C ASP A 208 0.62 -14.21 24.03
N GLY A 209 1.70 -13.46 23.83
CA GLY A 209 2.91 -13.94 23.16
C GLY A 209 2.75 -14.21 21.64
N LYS A 210 1.64 -13.78 21.03
CA LYS A 210 1.34 -13.98 19.60
C LYS A 210 2.19 -13.10 18.69
N GLU A 211 2.32 -13.49 17.43
CA GLU A 211 3.02 -12.69 16.43
C GLU A 211 2.12 -11.57 15.89
N PRO A 212 2.60 -10.31 15.78
CA PRO A 212 1.80 -9.22 15.23
C PRO A 212 1.43 -9.45 13.75
N LEU A 213 0.25 -8.96 13.34
CA LEU A 213 -0.26 -9.10 11.97
C LEU A 213 0.67 -8.42 10.94
N ALA A 214 1.28 -7.30 11.33
CA ALA A 214 2.17 -6.48 10.52
C ALA A 214 3.61 -6.58 11.08
N THR A 215 4.29 -7.70 10.81
CA THR A 215 5.65 -7.94 11.29
C THR A 215 6.69 -6.97 10.72
N ALA A 216 7.91 -7.00 11.27
CA ALA A 216 9.02 -6.21 10.78
C ALA A 216 9.40 -6.57 9.34
N GLU A 217 9.30 -7.85 8.99
CA GLU A 217 9.60 -8.40 7.65
C GLU A 217 8.63 -7.84 6.61
N HIS A 218 7.33 -7.72 6.94
CA HIS A 218 6.38 -7.03 6.06
C HIS A 218 6.79 -5.59 5.81
N GLY A 219 7.22 -4.88 6.86
CA GLY A 219 7.77 -3.53 6.75
C GLY A 219 8.97 -3.44 5.80
N VAL A 220 9.92 -4.37 5.93
CA VAL A 220 11.09 -4.42 5.05
C VAL A 220 10.69 -4.66 3.60
N ARG A 221 9.81 -5.62 3.30
CA ARG A 221 9.39 -5.92 1.92
C ARG A 221 8.71 -4.74 1.25
N VAL A 222 7.84 -4.02 1.98
CA VAL A 222 7.21 -2.81 1.45
C VAL A 222 8.27 -1.76 1.13
N MET A 223 9.20 -1.48 2.05
CA MET A 223 10.26 -0.51 1.83
C MET A 223 11.20 -0.90 0.68
N GLU A 224 11.52 -2.18 0.52
CA GLU A 224 12.34 -2.66 -0.60
C GLU A 224 11.71 -2.38 -1.96
N ILE A 225 10.39 -2.51 -2.07
CA ILE A 225 9.65 -2.17 -3.30
C ILE A 225 9.63 -0.65 -3.52
N LEU A 226 9.41 0.15 -2.47
CA LEU A 226 9.41 1.62 -2.58
C LEU A 226 10.80 2.15 -2.98
N ASP A 227 11.86 1.63 -2.37
CA ASP A 227 13.25 1.96 -2.72
C ASP A 227 13.56 1.56 -4.17
N ALA A 228 13.11 0.38 -4.61
CA ALA A 228 13.26 -0.08 -5.98
C ALA A 228 12.49 0.79 -7.01
N LEU A 229 11.33 1.32 -6.63
CA LEU A 229 10.58 2.26 -7.48
C LEU A 229 11.37 3.56 -7.69
N TYR A 230 11.97 4.11 -6.62
CA TYR A 230 12.84 5.27 -6.73
C TYR A 230 14.09 4.97 -7.57
N GLU A 231 14.74 3.83 -7.33
CA GLU A 231 15.93 3.42 -8.08
C GLU A 231 15.63 3.25 -9.57
N SER A 232 14.49 2.63 -9.90
CA SER A 232 14.04 2.49 -11.29
C SER A 232 13.76 3.83 -11.95
N ALA A 233 13.10 4.75 -11.23
CA ALA A 233 12.81 6.09 -11.72
C ALA A 233 14.09 6.90 -11.99
N GLU A 234 15.11 6.77 -11.13
CA GLU A 234 16.41 7.40 -11.31
C GLU A 234 17.19 6.81 -12.49
N LYS A 235 17.16 5.48 -12.65
CA LYS A 235 17.87 4.77 -13.73
C LYS A 235 17.16 4.80 -15.08
N GLY A 236 15.87 5.15 -15.11
CA GLY A 236 15.04 5.12 -16.31
C GLY A 236 14.82 3.72 -16.90
N ARG A 237 14.91 2.66 -16.08
CA ARG A 237 14.72 1.27 -16.50
C ARG A 237 14.29 0.38 -15.34
N GLU A 238 13.76 -0.81 -15.66
CA GLU A 238 13.42 -1.83 -14.68
C GLU A 238 14.65 -2.25 -13.86
N VAL A 239 14.42 -2.48 -12.56
CA VAL A 239 15.42 -2.99 -11.60
C VAL A 239 15.00 -4.36 -11.07
N THR A 240 15.98 -5.19 -10.71
CA THR A 240 15.80 -6.60 -10.29
C THR A 240 16.68 -6.91 -9.09
N GLY A 241 16.33 -7.95 -8.31
CA GLY A 241 17.22 -8.50 -7.27
C GLY A 241 17.05 -7.90 -5.87
N HIS A 242 15.89 -7.32 -5.58
CA HIS A 242 15.59 -6.73 -4.26
C HIS A 242 15.15 -7.77 -3.21
N SER A 243 14.85 -9.00 -3.62
CA SER A 243 14.51 -10.13 -2.77
C SER A 243 15.77 -10.95 -2.47
N GLN A 244 16.59 -10.47 -1.53
CA GLN A 244 17.60 -11.32 -0.85
C GLN A 244 17.29 -11.39 0.64
N GLU A 245 17.42 -12.60 1.18
CA GLU A 245 16.99 -13.05 2.51
C GLU A 245 17.35 -12.10 3.66
N LEU A 246 16.47 -12.06 4.68
CA LEU A 246 16.54 -11.23 5.89
C LEU A 246 17.31 -11.87 7.05
#